data_AF-A0A4R1FUP7-F1
#
_entry.id   AF-A0A4R1FUP7-F1
#
_cell.length_a   1.000
_cell.length_b   1.000
_cell.length_c   1.000
_cell.angle_alpha   90.00
_cell.angle_beta   90.00
_cell.angle_gamma   90.00
#
_symmetry.space_group_name_H-M   'P 1'
#
loop_
_entity.id
_entity.type
_entity.pdbx_description
1 polymer ?
#
loop_
_entity_poly.entity_id
_entity_poly.type
_entity_poly.pdbx_seq_one_letter_code
_entity_poly.pdbx_strand_id
1 'polypeptide(L)'
;MNALFIDGHPVLGTIPGPLALASRDGTIWAAGGGRGASAVLRFDADGWRSRPIDAHGLRAVLPIGDEKIVVAGESGYLAIVSAERVERIATDQQGCLYALVDVDASIWVTGDDGFVATLDPRTSELTVRPRFTENHIVGVVVTPENDLMFVAGHELIQLSADGSVRQVFSGHAPLTAAAFAPDGTLAVAGDEGQLSLAAPGGSPIPCDNVPALDLERVLHDPDRDGFLVVGRDGFVGFLGCDGALREFPAVEPPYRLTSILRWGDGHLYGGWTQQGPPYRFSGALYFDGTAAPDTVYLAPRQEFGPPRRRTVGRGGRPVLDVGSGKTMPLAEAALLMPEVSWPDCALDEVVFYDGDVHVVDTTALLDAHAEDGYAVAIRGDLIVEGALDATAGADGYGSLLVVQGDVWAESAMFRYGIGASISGVLEVATVVLCDHGDDGGTLWAGEIRAQVLSYSLYFPIPDAEFDAFLIGDVYGDENFPPERADEVFVSGVLAGGYLDETTAATWLREGRQILRDA
;
A
#
# COMPACT_ATOMS: atom_id res chain seq x y z
N MET A 1 -13.16 -2.98 -21.86
CA MET A 1 -14.16 -2.74 -20.80
C MET A 1 -14.55 -4.03 -20.08
N ASN A 2 -15.05 -5.09 -20.72
CA ASN A 2 -15.29 -6.38 -20.02
C ASN A 2 -14.02 -7.05 -19.42
N ALA A 3 -12.85 -6.83 -20.02
CA ALA A 3 -11.57 -7.30 -19.46
C ALA A 3 -11.13 -6.57 -18.17
N LEU A 4 -11.76 -5.42 -17.85
CA LEU A 4 -11.45 -4.65 -16.63
C LEU A 4 -11.96 -5.35 -15.36
N PHE A 5 -12.90 -6.28 -15.51
CA PHE A 5 -13.62 -6.92 -14.41
C PHE A 5 -13.67 -8.45 -14.47
N ILE A 6 -13.41 -9.07 -15.64
CA ILE A 6 -13.46 -10.53 -15.82
C ILE A 6 -12.09 -11.18 -15.56
N ASP A 7 -10.98 -10.47 -15.79
CA ASP A 7 -9.63 -11.08 -15.84
C ASP A 7 -8.80 -10.85 -14.57
N GLY A 8 -9.45 -10.59 -13.42
CA GLY A 8 -8.87 -10.64 -12.07
C GLY A 8 -7.37 -10.36 -11.96
N HIS A 9 -6.93 -9.09 -11.99
CA HIS A 9 -5.64 -8.59 -11.44
C HIS A 9 -5.47 -7.07 -11.72
N PRO A 10 -4.89 -6.24 -10.83
CA PRO A 10 -4.82 -6.31 -9.36
C PRO A 10 -5.54 -5.13 -8.67
N VAL A 11 -6.18 -5.47 -7.56
CA VAL A 11 -6.32 -4.75 -6.28
C VAL A 11 -5.64 -3.36 -6.22
N LEU A 12 -6.42 -2.30 -5.96
CA LEU A 12 -5.90 -1.17 -5.18
C LEU A 12 -5.39 -1.78 -3.87
N GLY A 13 -4.08 -1.95 -3.73
CA GLY A 13 -3.46 -2.46 -2.50
C GLY A 13 -4.02 -1.73 -1.27
N THR A 14 -3.88 -2.33 -0.09
CA THR A 14 -4.23 -1.70 1.19
C THR A 14 -3.39 -0.45 1.41
N ILE A 15 -3.81 0.67 0.84
CA ILE A 15 -3.22 1.97 1.12
C ILE A 15 -4.03 2.53 2.27
N PRO A 16 -3.45 2.73 3.46
CA PRO A 16 -4.21 3.27 4.58
C PRO A 16 -4.77 4.65 4.24
N GLY A 17 -5.96 5.01 4.74
CA GLY A 17 -6.68 6.22 4.28
C GLY A 17 -6.00 7.56 4.62
N PRO A 18 -6.47 8.70 4.09
CA PRO A 18 -7.50 8.90 3.06
C PRO A 18 -6.96 8.72 1.62
N LEU A 19 -7.87 8.65 0.65
CA LEU A 19 -7.54 8.48 -0.77
C LEU A 19 -7.93 9.71 -1.59
N ALA A 20 -6.99 10.19 -2.40
CA ALA A 20 -7.21 11.17 -3.46
C ALA A 20 -7.15 10.47 -4.83
N LEU A 21 -8.09 10.81 -5.71
CA LEU A 21 -8.12 10.37 -7.10
C LEU A 21 -7.91 11.55 -8.04
N ALA A 22 -7.24 11.29 -9.16
CA ALA A 22 -7.16 12.20 -10.29
C ALA A 22 -7.03 11.40 -11.58
N SER A 23 -7.30 12.04 -12.72
CA SER A 23 -7.02 11.42 -14.03
C SER A 23 -6.45 12.43 -15.01
N ARG A 24 -5.76 11.90 -16.01
CA ARG A 24 -5.28 12.63 -17.17
C ARG A 24 -5.12 11.66 -18.34
N ASP A 25 -5.66 12.03 -19.50
CA ASP A 25 -5.45 11.31 -20.76
C ASP A 25 -5.74 9.79 -20.67
N GLY A 26 -6.80 9.41 -19.94
CA GLY A 26 -7.16 8.01 -19.77
C GLY A 26 -6.21 7.22 -18.84
N THR A 27 -5.44 7.91 -17.99
CA THR A 27 -4.70 7.32 -16.88
C THR A 27 -5.33 7.77 -15.57
N ILE A 28 -5.57 6.84 -14.65
CA ILE A 28 -6.03 7.17 -13.29
C ILE A 28 -4.83 7.17 -12.36
N TRP A 29 -4.80 8.16 -11.48
CA TRP A 29 -3.86 8.24 -10.38
C TRP A 29 -4.62 8.22 -9.07
N ALA A 30 -4.09 7.48 -8.13
CA ALA A 30 -4.62 7.37 -6.78
C ALA A 30 -3.46 7.58 -5.81
N ALA A 31 -3.66 8.37 -4.77
CA ALA A 31 -2.66 8.60 -3.73
C ALA A 31 -3.32 8.57 -2.37
N GLY A 32 -2.75 7.80 -1.46
CA GLY A 32 -3.22 7.72 -0.09
C GLY A 32 -2.11 7.21 0.81
N GLY A 33 -2.44 7.06 2.07
CA GLY A 33 -1.54 6.47 3.06
C GLY A 33 -1.82 6.97 4.45
N GLY A 34 -1.30 6.26 5.43
CA GLY A 34 -1.24 6.66 6.82
C GLY A 34 0.19 6.66 7.34
N ARG A 35 0.33 6.80 8.66
CA ARG A 35 1.63 6.73 9.34
C ARG A 35 2.30 5.39 9.05
N GLY A 36 3.44 5.43 8.38
CA GLY A 36 4.25 4.24 8.08
C GLY A 36 3.99 3.58 6.73
N ALA A 37 2.90 3.94 6.03
CA ALA A 37 2.59 3.37 4.72
C ALA A 37 1.80 4.37 3.87
N SER A 38 2.49 5.00 2.91
CA SER A 38 1.86 5.78 1.84
C SER A 38 2.28 5.25 0.48
N ALA A 39 1.39 5.38 -0.50
CA ALA A 39 1.68 4.97 -1.86
C ALA A 39 0.92 5.81 -2.88
N VAL A 40 1.49 5.84 -4.07
CA VAL A 40 0.85 6.30 -5.30
C VAL A 40 0.57 5.08 -6.14
N LEU A 41 -0.63 5.00 -6.70
CA LEU A 41 -0.95 4.04 -7.74
C LEU A 41 -1.32 4.75 -9.03
N ARG A 42 -1.00 4.07 -10.12
CA ARG A 42 -1.29 4.45 -11.49
C ARG A 42 -2.07 3.33 -12.15
N PHE A 43 -3.14 3.65 -12.85
CA PHE A 43 -3.88 2.72 -13.67
C PHE A 43 -3.88 3.20 -15.11
N ASP A 44 -3.41 2.35 -16.01
CA ASP A 44 -3.40 2.57 -17.45
C ASP A 44 -3.78 1.29 -18.21
N ALA A 45 -3.44 1.22 -19.50
CA ALA A 45 -3.73 0.06 -20.34
C ALA A 45 -3.04 -1.25 -19.86
N ASP A 46 -1.95 -1.14 -19.10
CA ASP A 46 -1.20 -2.26 -18.55
C ASP A 46 -1.67 -2.64 -17.12
N GLY A 47 -2.70 -1.96 -16.60
CA GLY A 47 -3.28 -2.22 -15.28
C GLY A 47 -2.74 -1.32 -14.16
N TRP A 48 -2.96 -1.73 -12.90
CA TRP A 48 -2.50 -0.99 -11.74
C TRP A 48 -1.01 -1.21 -11.47
N ARG A 49 -0.30 -0.12 -11.16
CA ARG A 49 1.08 -0.13 -10.65
C ARG A 49 1.11 0.69 -9.37
N SER A 50 1.78 0.19 -8.34
CA SER A 50 1.97 0.88 -7.06
C SER A 50 3.40 1.31 -6.88
N ARG A 51 3.60 2.46 -6.24
CA ARG A 51 4.89 2.98 -5.81
C ARG A 51 4.78 3.43 -4.35
N PRO A 52 5.52 2.81 -3.42
CA PRO A 52 5.63 3.29 -2.06
C PRO A 52 6.21 4.71 -2.02
N ILE A 53 5.69 5.52 -1.11
CA ILE A 53 6.10 6.88 -0.84
C ILE A 53 6.37 7.00 0.65
N ASP A 54 7.55 7.49 1.01
CA ASP A 54 7.90 7.81 2.40
C ASP A 54 7.20 9.10 2.86
N ALA A 55 5.89 8.99 3.08
CA ALA A 55 5.01 10.04 3.60
C ALA A 55 4.19 9.50 4.77
N HIS A 56 3.80 10.38 5.69
CA HIS A 56 2.94 10.04 6.82
C HIS A 56 1.43 10.04 6.48
N GLY A 57 1.11 10.29 5.21
CA GLY A 57 -0.23 10.16 4.65
C GLY A 57 -0.41 11.13 3.48
N LEU A 58 -0.94 10.64 2.36
CA LEU A 58 -1.20 11.48 1.18
C LEU A 58 -2.66 11.92 1.16
N ARG A 59 -2.90 13.18 0.77
CA ARG A 59 -4.20 13.87 0.82
C ARG A 59 -4.63 14.39 -0.54
N ALA A 60 -3.69 14.62 -1.47
CA ALA A 60 -3.97 15.10 -2.81
C ALA A 60 -3.01 14.49 -3.85
N VAL A 61 -3.50 14.35 -5.08
CA VAL A 61 -2.73 13.95 -6.25
C VAL A 61 -3.16 14.77 -7.46
N LEU A 62 -2.19 15.22 -8.26
CA LEU A 62 -2.42 16.02 -9.46
C LEU A 62 -1.50 15.56 -10.59
N PRO A 63 -2.03 14.98 -11.69
CA PRO A 63 -1.23 14.61 -12.85
C PRO A 63 -0.83 15.82 -13.69
N ILE A 64 0.47 16.00 -13.85
CA ILE A 64 1.10 17.10 -14.61
C ILE A 64 1.78 16.64 -15.90
N GLY A 65 1.67 15.36 -16.23
CA GLY A 65 2.08 14.73 -17.48
C GLY A 65 1.77 13.23 -17.46
N ASP A 66 2.13 12.51 -18.53
CA ASP A 66 1.78 11.09 -18.73
C ASP A 66 2.31 10.16 -17.64
N GLU A 67 3.49 10.49 -17.10
CA GLU A 67 4.17 9.74 -16.06
C GLU A 67 4.62 10.62 -14.90
N LYS A 68 4.06 11.83 -14.78
CA LYS A 68 4.49 12.80 -13.78
C LYS A 68 3.30 13.34 -13.01
N ILE A 69 3.36 13.25 -11.70
CA ILE A 69 2.33 13.76 -10.79
C ILE A 69 2.96 14.64 -9.71
N VAL A 70 2.13 15.43 -9.07
CA VAL A 70 2.41 16.07 -7.79
C VAL A 70 1.52 15.46 -6.73
N VAL A 71 2.09 15.16 -5.57
CA VAL A 71 1.37 14.64 -4.41
C VAL A 71 1.61 15.53 -3.21
N ALA A 72 0.57 15.68 -2.39
CA ALA A 72 0.63 16.45 -1.16
C ALA A 72 -0.01 15.66 -0.01
N GLY A 73 0.45 15.90 1.21
CA GLY A 73 0.09 15.06 2.35
C GLY A 73 0.31 15.68 3.73
N GLU A 74 0.34 14.83 4.73
CA GLU A 74 0.54 15.19 6.14
C GLU A 74 1.94 15.77 6.38
N SER A 75 2.07 16.57 7.45
CA SER A 75 3.35 17.13 7.89
C SER A 75 4.13 17.86 6.78
N GLY A 76 3.42 18.64 5.97
CA GLY A 76 3.97 19.44 4.89
C GLY A 76 4.52 18.61 3.74
N TYR A 77 4.17 17.32 3.63
CA TYR A 77 4.70 16.46 2.58
C TYR A 77 4.24 16.96 1.21
N LEU A 78 5.20 17.30 0.35
CA LEU A 78 4.98 17.71 -1.03
C LEU A 78 6.07 17.07 -1.89
N ALA A 79 5.68 16.40 -2.97
CA ALA A 79 6.63 15.78 -3.88
C ALA A 79 6.16 15.80 -5.32
N ILE A 80 7.12 15.85 -6.22
CA ILE A 80 6.94 15.55 -7.63
C ILE A 80 7.37 14.10 -7.86
N VAL A 81 6.46 13.26 -8.34
CA VAL A 81 6.71 11.83 -8.56
C VAL A 81 6.70 11.55 -10.05
N SER A 82 7.73 10.87 -10.55
CA SER A 82 7.78 10.31 -11.91
C SER A 82 7.91 8.79 -11.89
N ALA A 83 8.10 8.13 -13.03
CA ALA A 83 8.47 6.72 -13.07
C ALA A 83 9.81 6.44 -12.35
N GLU A 84 10.80 7.30 -12.56
CA GLU A 84 12.18 7.06 -12.10
C GLU A 84 12.44 7.60 -10.69
N ARG A 85 11.78 8.69 -10.28
CA ARG A 85 12.15 9.41 -9.04
C ARG A 85 10.98 9.98 -8.25
N VAL A 86 11.22 10.15 -6.96
CA VAL A 86 10.39 10.96 -6.05
C VAL A 86 11.25 12.15 -5.63
N GLU A 87 10.84 13.35 -6.04
CA GLU A 87 11.53 14.60 -5.75
C GLU A 87 10.75 15.35 -4.67
N ARG A 88 11.23 15.30 -3.43
CA ARG A 88 10.60 16.00 -2.31
C ARG A 88 10.84 17.51 -2.45
N ILE A 89 9.77 18.27 -2.32
CA ILE A 89 9.80 19.73 -2.30
C ILE A 89 9.87 20.17 -0.84
N ALA A 90 10.86 21.00 -0.51
CA ALA A 90 10.99 21.53 0.84
C ALA A 90 9.82 22.46 1.16
N THR A 91 9.18 22.24 2.30
CA THR A 91 8.12 23.12 2.82
C THR A 91 8.40 23.38 4.30
N ASP A 92 8.14 24.60 4.76
CA ASP A 92 8.21 24.94 6.19
C ASP A 92 6.92 24.56 6.93
N GLN A 93 5.91 24.08 6.21
CA GLN A 93 4.60 23.75 6.75
C GLN A 93 4.69 22.48 7.61
N GLN A 94 4.29 22.58 8.88
CA GLN A 94 4.28 21.43 9.80
C GLN A 94 2.94 20.70 9.82
N GLY A 95 1.86 21.35 9.38
CA GLY A 95 0.54 20.76 9.23
C GLY A 95 0.33 20.04 7.90
N CYS A 96 -0.88 19.58 7.64
CA CYS A 96 -1.26 18.90 6.42
C CYS A 96 -1.36 19.87 5.23
N LEU A 97 -1.11 19.32 4.04
CA LEU A 97 -1.48 19.90 2.76
C LEU A 97 -2.67 19.12 2.20
N TYR A 98 -3.69 19.80 1.69
CA TYR A 98 -5.00 19.20 1.38
C TYR A 98 -5.39 19.19 -0.09
N ALA A 99 -4.99 20.20 -0.86
CA ALA A 99 -5.44 20.33 -2.24
C ALA A 99 -4.32 20.80 -3.16
N LEU A 100 -4.46 20.39 -4.42
CA LEU A 100 -3.61 20.72 -5.54
C LEU A 100 -4.50 21.13 -6.71
N VAL A 101 -4.22 22.25 -7.35
CA VAL A 101 -4.90 22.66 -8.59
C VAL A 101 -3.90 23.27 -9.57
N ASP A 102 -4.00 22.86 -10.83
CA ASP A 102 -3.19 23.42 -11.92
C ASP A 102 -3.84 24.70 -12.44
N VAL A 103 -3.08 25.79 -12.46
CA VAL A 103 -3.52 27.10 -12.94
C VAL A 103 -2.39 27.73 -13.74
N ASP A 104 -2.64 27.91 -15.03
CA ASP A 104 -1.66 28.37 -16.02
C ASP A 104 -0.40 27.49 -16.12
N ALA A 105 0.66 27.86 -15.38
CA ALA A 105 1.95 27.19 -15.38
C ALA A 105 2.43 26.87 -13.96
N SER A 106 1.55 27.01 -12.97
CA SER A 106 1.87 26.79 -11.56
C SER A 106 0.79 25.94 -10.90
N ILE A 107 1.23 25.15 -9.94
CA ILE A 107 0.34 24.33 -9.12
C ILE A 107 0.11 25.07 -7.82
N TRP A 108 -1.14 25.36 -7.51
CA TRP A 108 -1.52 25.91 -6.23
C TRP A 108 -1.65 24.79 -5.20
N VAL A 109 -1.04 25.01 -4.05
CA VAL A 109 -0.98 24.07 -2.93
C VAL A 109 -1.62 24.74 -1.72
N THR A 110 -2.55 24.06 -1.05
CA THR A 110 -3.22 24.56 0.15
C THR A 110 -3.01 23.64 1.35
N GLY A 111 -3.15 24.16 2.56
CA GLY A 111 -2.96 23.38 3.78
C GLY A 111 -3.51 24.02 5.06
N ASP A 112 -3.06 23.50 6.19
CA ASP A 112 -3.37 24.00 7.53
C ASP A 112 -2.94 25.47 7.74
N ASP A 113 -3.55 26.14 8.72
CA ASP A 113 -3.18 27.50 9.18
C ASP A 113 -3.15 28.55 8.05
N GLY A 114 -4.07 28.43 7.09
CA GLY A 114 -4.15 29.31 5.93
C GLY A 114 -2.99 29.19 4.96
N PHE A 115 -2.27 28.05 4.96
CA PHE A 115 -1.14 27.84 4.06
C PHE A 115 -1.59 27.84 2.60
N VAL A 116 -0.95 28.68 1.79
CA VAL A 116 -1.12 28.75 0.33
C VAL A 116 0.25 28.96 -0.30
N ALA A 117 0.57 28.17 -1.31
CA ALA A 117 1.80 28.31 -2.09
C ALA A 117 1.55 28.01 -3.57
N THR A 118 2.46 28.47 -4.43
CA THR A 118 2.52 28.09 -5.83
C THR A 118 3.80 27.32 -6.08
N LEU A 119 3.70 26.15 -6.71
CA LEU A 119 4.80 25.31 -7.14
C LEU A 119 4.97 25.44 -8.65
N ASP A 120 6.18 25.79 -9.11
CA ASP A 120 6.55 25.61 -10.52
C ASP A 120 7.04 24.16 -10.71
N PRO A 121 6.30 23.30 -11.42
CA PRO A 121 6.66 21.89 -11.58
C PRO A 121 7.87 21.64 -12.50
N ARG A 122 8.40 22.68 -13.16
CA ARG A 122 9.58 22.61 -14.04
C ARG A 122 10.86 22.92 -13.28
N THR A 123 10.80 23.90 -12.38
CA THR A 123 11.96 24.32 -11.56
C THR A 123 11.94 23.73 -10.16
N SER A 124 10.81 23.12 -9.76
CA SER A 124 10.56 22.63 -8.41
C SER A 124 10.58 23.75 -7.36
N GLU A 125 10.40 25.00 -7.80
CA GLU A 125 10.40 26.17 -6.92
C GLU A 125 9.03 26.35 -6.26
N LEU A 126 9.01 26.36 -4.92
CA LEU A 126 7.82 26.63 -4.12
C LEU A 126 7.85 28.07 -3.62
N THR A 127 6.83 28.85 -3.99
CA THR A 127 6.66 30.24 -3.53
C THR A 127 5.46 30.34 -2.59
N VAL A 128 5.71 30.57 -1.31
CA VAL A 128 4.66 30.77 -0.30
C VAL A 128 3.96 32.12 -0.52
N ARG A 129 2.63 32.13 -0.46
CA ARG A 129 1.80 33.32 -0.63
C ARG A 129 1.50 33.98 0.72
N PRO A 130 1.21 35.30 0.76
CA PRO A 130 0.72 35.93 1.97
C PRO A 130 -0.55 35.25 2.47
N ARG A 131 -0.58 34.93 3.76
CA ARG A 131 -1.77 34.35 4.41
C ARG A 131 -2.89 35.37 4.44
N PHE A 132 -4.10 34.93 4.13
CA PHE A 132 -5.33 35.76 4.16
C PHE A 132 -6.43 35.18 5.06
N THR A 133 -6.17 34.05 5.71
CA THR A 133 -7.02 33.42 6.72
C THR A 133 -6.14 32.62 7.68
N GLU A 134 -6.66 32.31 8.86
CA GLU A 134 -6.04 31.38 9.83
C GLU A 134 -6.66 29.98 9.77
N ASN A 135 -7.76 29.82 9.02
CA ASN A 135 -8.45 28.54 8.87
C ASN A 135 -7.67 27.57 7.97
N HIS A 136 -7.88 26.27 8.17
CA HIS A 136 -7.41 25.23 7.25
C HIS A 136 -8.05 25.41 5.87
N ILE A 137 -7.25 25.38 4.81
CA ILE A 137 -7.73 25.50 3.42
C ILE A 137 -7.74 24.11 2.80
N VAL A 138 -8.91 23.47 2.84
CA VAL A 138 -9.10 22.06 2.46
C VAL A 138 -9.36 21.85 0.97
N GLY A 139 -9.65 22.93 0.24
CA GLY A 139 -9.96 22.88 -1.17
C GLY A 139 -9.67 24.20 -1.87
N VAL A 140 -9.44 24.11 -3.18
CA VAL A 140 -9.29 25.25 -4.08
C VAL A 140 -9.89 24.87 -5.43
N VAL A 141 -10.65 25.79 -6.02
CA VAL A 141 -11.24 25.65 -7.34
C VAL A 141 -11.01 26.90 -8.18
N VAL A 142 -10.92 26.72 -9.49
CA VAL A 142 -10.85 27.81 -10.47
C VAL A 142 -12.27 28.22 -10.85
N THR A 143 -12.58 29.51 -10.79
CA THR A 143 -13.87 30.02 -11.27
C THR A 143 -13.91 30.08 -12.80
N PRO A 144 -15.09 30.18 -13.44
CA PRO A 144 -15.16 30.39 -14.89
C PRO A 144 -14.43 31.66 -15.39
N GLU A 145 -14.24 32.65 -14.51
CA GLU A 145 -13.51 33.89 -14.79
C GLU A 145 -11.98 33.77 -14.55
N ASN A 146 -11.47 32.57 -14.26
CA ASN A 146 -10.08 32.29 -13.88
C ASN A 146 -9.62 32.92 -12.55
N ASP A 147 -10.54 33.30 -11.67
CA ASP A 147 -10.21 33.59 -10.27
C ASP A 147 -10.04 32.27 -9.49
N LEU A 148 -9.50 32.37 -8.28
CA LEU A 148 -9.40 31.23 -7.37
C LEU A 148 -10.38 31.36 -6.22
N MET A 149 -11.06 30.27 -5.89
CA MET A 149 -11.91 30.20 -4.71
C MET A 149 -11.42 29.10 -3.77
N PHE A 150 -11.16 29.49 -2.54
CA PHE A 150 -10.63 28.67 -1.47
C PHE A 150 -11.75 28.25 -0.51
N VAL A 151 -11.74 26.98 -0.14
CA VAL A 151 -12.62 26.39 0.87
C VAL A 151 -11.87 26.38 2.20
N ALA A 152 -12.24 27.28 3.12
CA ALA A 152 -11.46 27.59 4.32
C ALA A 152 -12.33 27.60 5.59
N GLY A 153 -12.30 26.53 6.39
CA GLY A 153 -13.18 26.40 7.55
C GLY A 153 -14.64 26.59 7.15
N HIS A 154 -15.34 27.57 7.72
CA HIS A 154 -16.73 27.88 7.37
C HIS A 154 -16.88 28.77 6.12
N GLU A 155 -15.80 29.14 5.44
CA GLU A 155 -15.79 30.25 4.49
C GLU A 155 -15.43 29.81 3.08
N LEU A 156 -16.08 30.43 2.09
CA LEU A 156 -15.51 30.53 0.74
C LEU A 156 -14.86 31.88 0.56
N ILE A 157 -13.60 31.85 0.18
CA ILE A 157 -12.78 33.04 -0.01
C ILE A 157 -12.32 33.09 -1.47
N GLN A 158 -12.69 34.16 -2.18
CA GLN A 158 -12.25 34.42 -3.54
C GLN A 158 -10.95 35.24 -3.50
N LEU A 159 -9.98 34.84 -4.31
CA LEU A 159 -8.79 35.59 -4.68
C LEU A 159 -8.89 35.95 -6.16
N SER A 160 -9.08 37.23 -6.45
CA SER A 160 -9.18 37.71 -7.82
C SER A 160 -7.80 37.86 -8.46
N ALA A 161 -7.76 37.91 -9.79
CA ALA A 161 -6.50 38.12 -10.54
C ALA A 161 -5.72 39.39 -10.16
N ASP A 162 -6.37 40.42 -9.63
CA ASP A 162 -5.73 41.65 -9.13
C ASP A 162 -5.13 41.51 -7.71
N GLY A 163 -5.25 40.33 -7.10
CA GLY A 163 -4.78 40.02 -5.75
C GLY A 163 -5.76 40.40 -4.65
N SER A 164 -6.94 40.92 -4.98
CA SER A 164 -7.98 41.20 -3.98
C SER A 164 -8.53 39.90 -3.39
N VAL A 165 -8.71 39.89 -2.07
CA VAL A 165 -9.27 38.77 -1.32
C VAL A 165 -10.63 39.18 -0.76
N ARG A 166 -11.65 38.36 -0.99
CA ARG A 166 -13.01 38.61 -0.51
C ARG A 166 -13.68 37.32 -0.03
N GLN A 167 -14.26 37.35 1.17
CA GLN A 167 -15.19 36.30 1.59
C GLN A 167 -16.50 36.42 0.79
N VAL A 168 -16.90 35.34 0.12
CA VAL A 168 -18.10 35.31 -0.73
C VAL A 168 -19.26 34.52 -0.11
N PHE A 169 -18.95 33.63 0.84
CA PHE A 169 -19.93 32.78 1.52
C PHE A 169 -19.44 32.37 2.90
N SER A 170 -20.38 32.14 3.81
CA SER A 170 -20.14 31.51 5.11
C SER A 170 -21.21 30.45 5.38
N GLY A 171 -20.78 29.22 5.60
CA GLY A 171 -21.63 28.09 5.97
C GLY A 171 -21.98 28.09 7.46
N HIS A 172 -23.00 27.31 7.82
CA HIS A 172 -23.34 27.02 9.22
C HIS A 172 -22.40 25.97 9.83
N ALA A 173 -21.79 25.12 9.01
CA ALA A 173 -20.78 24.14 9.39
C ALA A 173 -19.49 24.32 8.55
N PRO A 174 -18.35 23.69 8.95
CA PRO A 174 -17.15 23.68 8.13
C PRO A 174 -17.43 23.17 6.71
N LEU A 175 -16.86 23.85 5.72
CA LEU A 175 -16.95 23.52 4.31
C LEU A 175 -15.82 22.56 3.95
N THR A 176 -16.12 21.60 3.09
CA THR A 176 -15.19 20.53 2.68
C THR A 176 -14.90 20.56 1.19
N ALA A 177 -15.82 21.07 0.37
CA ALA A 177 -15.66 21.12 -1.08
C ALA A 177 -16.52 22.22 -1.74
N ALA A 178 -16.07 22.63 -2.93
CA ALA A 178 -16.83 23.47 -3.85
C ALA A 178 -16.58 22.97 -5.28
N ALA A 179 -17.54 23.19 -6.18
CA ALA A 179 -17.39 22.88 -7.61
C ALA A 179 -18.22 23.84 -8.46
N PHE A 180 -17.66 24.23 -9.61
CA PHE A 180 -18.36 25.03 -10.61
C PHE A 180 -18.84 24.17 -11.78
N ALA A 181 -20.02 24.48 -12.27
CA ALA A 181 -20.44 24.14 -13.62
C ALA A 181 -19.88 25.19 -14.62
N PRO A 182 -19.77 24.85 -15.93
CA PRO A 182 -19.26 25.77 -16.95
C PRO A 182 -20.05 27.08 -17.10
N ASP A 183 -21.32 27.11 -16.70
CA ASP A 183 -22.16 28.30 -16.75
C ASP A 183 -21.96 29.25 -15.56
N GLY A 184 -21.16 28.84 -14.56
CA GLY A 184 -20.91 29.57 -13.32
C GLY A 184 -21.82 29.20 -12.15
N THR A 185 -22.68 28.20 -12.31
CA THR A 185 -23.40 27.59 -11.20
C THR A 185 -22.40 26.98 -10.22
N LEU A 186 -22.59 27.22 -8.92
CA LEU A 186 -21.67 26.80 -7.86
C LEU A 186 -22.40 25.89 -6.88
N ALA A 187 -21.84 24.71 -6.62
CA ALA A 187 -22.23 23.86 -5.50
C ALA A 187 -21.17 23.89 -4.39
N VAL A 188 -21.62 23.89 -3.14
CA VAL A 188 -20.78 23.98 -1.94
C VAL A 188 -21.22 22.91 -0.95
N ALA A 189 -20.29 22.08 -0.50
CA ALA A 189 -20.54 21.00 0.45
C ALA A 189 -19.71 21.19 1.73
N GLY A 190 -20.21 20.63 2.84
CA GLY A 190 -19.57 20.69 4.15
C GLY A 190 -20.13 19.66 5.12
N ASP A 191 -19.70 19.78 6.37
CA ASP A 191 -20.09 18.93 7.48
C ASP A 191 -21.57 19.12 7.86
N GLU A 192 -22.13 18.21 8.65
CA GLU A 192 -23.48 18.32 9.22
C GLU A 192 -24.62 18.51 8.19
N GLY A 193 -24.46 18.02 6.96
CA GLY A 193 -25.44 18.19 5.89
C GLY A 193 -25.44 19.57 5.23
N GLN A 194 -24.36 20.34 5.38
CA GLN A 194 -24.17 21.60 4.67
C GLN A 194 -24.04 21.32 3.15
N LEU A 195 -25.11 21.58 2.41
CA LEU A 195 -25.09 21.63 0.94
C LEU A 195 -25.79 22.90 0.46
N SER A 196 -25.16 23.64 -0.44
CA SER A 196 -25.71 24.89 -0.98
C SER A 196 -25.44 25.01 -2.47
N LEU A 197 -26.36 25.66 -3.19
CA LEU A 197 -26.28 25.91 -4.63
C LEU A 197 -26.42 27.40 -4.90
N ALA A 198 -25.62 27.94 -5.82
CA ALA A 198 -25.73 29.30 -6.32
C ALA A 198 -25.91 29.28 -7.83
N ALA A 199 -26.87 30.06 -8.33
CA ALA A 199 -26.93 30.42 -9.74
C ALA A 199 -25.68 31.26 -10.13
N PRO A 200 -25.35 31.37 -11.42
CA PRO A 200 -24.20 32.16 -11.87
C PRO A 200 -24.17 33.59 -11.31
N GLY A 201 -23.10 33.93 -10.60
CA GLY A 201 -22.91 35.23 -9.93
C GLY A 201 -23.82 35.48 -8.71
N GLY A 202 -24.64 34.52 -8.31
CA GLY A 202 -25.50 34.58 -7.14
C GLY A 202 -24.79 34.18 -5.84
N SER A 203 -25.48 34.35 -4.73
CA SER A 203 -25.03 33.83 -3.43
C SER A 203 -25.51 32.38 -3.25
N PRO A 204 -24.71 31.49 -2.63
CA PRO A 204 -25.15 30.13 -2.31
C PRO A 204 -26.38 30.12 -1.39
N ILE A 205 -27.35 29.28 -1.73
CA ILE A 205 -28.59 29.06 -0.97
C ILE A 205 -28.61 27.60 -0.50
N PRO A 206 -28.98 27.30 0.76
CA PRO A 206 -29.08 25.93 1.26
C PRO A 206 -30.02 25.05 0.42
N CYS A 207 -29.64 23.80 0.22
CA CYS A 207 -30.49 22.81 -0.44
C CYS A 207 -31.42 22.12 0.58
N ASP A 208 -32.59 21.68 0.14
CA ASP A 208 -33.55 20.95 0.98
C ASP A 208 -33.26 19.44 0.97
N ASN A 209 -33.72 18.74 2.02
CA ASN A 209 -33.63 17.28 2.17
C ASN A 209 -32.21 16.71 2.10
N VAL A 210 -31.22 17.48 2.56
CA VAL A 210 -29.83 17.02 2.69
C VAL A 210 -29.72 16.20 3.97
N PRO A 211 -29.16 14.98 3.93
CA PRO A 211 -28.96 14.20 5.15
C PRO A 211 -27.96 14.88 6.08
N ALA A 212 -28.19 14.78 7.39
CA ALA A 212 -27.34 15.35 8.42
C ALA A 212 -26.05 14.52 8.62
N LEU A 213 -25.22 14.48 7.59
CA LEU A 213 -23.94 13.76 7.55
C LEU A 213 -22.85 14.65 6.93
N ASP A 214 -21.60 14.28 7.16
CA ASP A 214 -20.48 15.04 6.60
C ASP A 214 -20.37 14.74 5.10
N LEU A 215 -20.54 15.78 4.27
CA LEU A 215 -20.33 15.72 2.84
C LEU A 215 -18.87 16.09 2.60
N GLU A 216 -18.15 15.32 1.80
CA GLU A 216 -16.69 15.38 1.69
C GLU A 216 -16.23 15.97 0.36
N ARG A 217 -16.95 15.67 -0.72
CA ARG A 217 -16.61 16.12 -2.08
C ARG A 217 -17.85 16.43 -2.90
N VAL A 218 -17.67 17.39 -3.80
CA VAL A 218 -18.63 17.74 -4.83
C VAL A 218 -17.91 17.84 -6.18
N LEU A 219 -18.51 17.30 -7.23
CA LEU A 219 -17.96 17.28 -8.59
C LEU A 219 -19.07 17.64 -9.58
N HIS A 220 -18.81 18.57 -10.50
CA HIS A 220 -19.73 18.83 -11.59
C HIS A 220 -19.73 17.66 -12.59
N ASP A 221 -20.92 17.17 -12.92
CA ASP A 221 -21.15 16.11 -13.88
C ASP A 221 -21.82 16.69 -15.14
N PRO A 222 -21.07 16.86 -16.24
CA PRO A 222 -21.59 17.47 -17.46
C PRO A 222 -22.57 16.55 -18.22
N ASP A 223 -22.58 15.24 -17.96
CA ASP A 223 -23.48 14.31 -18.65
C ASP A 223 -24.90 14.37 -18.07
N ARG A 224 -25.00 14.70 -16.77
CA ARG A 224 -26.26 14.82 -16.04
C ARG A 224 -26.70 16.27 -15.81
N ASP A 225 -25.85 17.25 -16.16
CA ASP A 225 -26.07 18.69 -15.96
C ASP A 225 -26.40 19.01 -14.49
N GLY A 226 -25.44 18.70 -13.61
CA GLY A 226 -25.57 18.91 -12.17
C GLY A 226 -24.31 18.50 -11.42
N PHE A 227 -24.45 18.14 -10.15
CA PHE A 227 -23.32 17.86 -9.27
C PHE A 227 -23.48 16.52 -8.57
N LEU A 228 -22.42 15.72 -8.57
CA LEU A 228 -22.29 14.57 -7.68
C LEU A 228 -21.77 15.03 -6.34
N VAL A 229 -22.33 14.49 -5.28
CA VAL A 229 -21.96 14.76 -3.89
C VAL A 229 -21.69 13.43 -3.21
N VAL A 230 -20.57 13.33 -2.49
CA VAL A 230 -20.27 12.15 -1.66
C VAL A 230 -19.88 12.54 -0.25
N GLY A 231 -20.06 11.61 0.68
CA GLY A 231 -19.79 11.86 2.09
C GLY A 231 -19.52 10.62 2.92
N ARG A 232 -19.77 10.76 4.22
CA ARG A 232 -19.76 9.66 5.19
C ARG A 232 -20.83 8.61 4.90
N ASP A 233 -20.67 7.45 5.52
CA ASP A 233 -21.59 6.30 5.46
C ASP A 233 -21.93 5.81 4.05
N GLY A 234 -21.00 5.98 3.12
CA GLY A 234 -21.14 5.59 1.72
C GLY A 234 -22.11 6.48 0.96
N PHE A 235 -22.44 7.67 1.47
CA PHE A 235 -23.41 8.56 0.86
C PHE A 235 -22.95 9.00 -0.53
N VAL A 236 -23.85 8.84 -1.51
CA VAL A 236 -23.71 9.38 -2.85
C VAL A 236 -25.04 10.02 -3.24
N GLY A 237 -25.01 11.24 -3.74
CA GLY A 237 -26.18 11.95 -4.23
C GLY A 237 -25.91 12.75 -5.49
N PHE A 238 -26.97 13.06 -6.22
CA PHE A 238 -26.95 13.94 -7.37
C PHE A 238 -27.77 15.20 -7.06
N LEU A 239 -27.11 16.34 -7.05
CA LEU A 239 -27.70 17.66 -6.91
C LEU A 239 -27.96 18.25 -8.30
N GLY A 240 -29.24 18.37 -8.68
CA GLY A 240 -29.62 19.04 -9.92
C GLY A 240 -29.44 20.56 -9.86
N CYS A 241 -29.36 21.20 -11.02
CA CYS A 241 -29.33 22.67 -11.13
C CYS A 241 -30.60 23.37 -10.61
N ASP A 242 -31.67 22.61 -10.34
CA ASP A 242 -32.88 23.07 -9.67
C ASP A 242 -32.76 23.09 -8.13
N GLY A 243 -31.62 22.67 -7.59
CA GLY A 243 -31.38 22.55 -6.15
C GLY A 243 -31.94 21.26 -5.52
N ALA A 244 -32.53 20.36 -6.31
CA ALA A 244 -33.07 19.11 -5.80
C ALA A 244 -31.94 18.07 -5.67
N LEU A 245 -31.72 17.60 -4.43
CA LEU A 245 -30.85 16.47 -4.15
C LEU A 245 -31.61 15.15 -4.34
N ARG A 246 -31.04 14.25 -5.15
CA ARG A 246 -31.51 12.89 -5.33
C ARG A 246 -30.46 11.94 -4.78
N GLU A 247 -30.80 11.24 -3.72
CA GLU A 247 -29.90 10.24 -3.13
C GLU A 247 -29.81 9.01 -4.03
N PHE A 248 -28.60 8.47 -4.17
CA PHE A 248 -28.39 7.12 -4.64
C PHE A 248 -28.28 6.17 -3.44
N PRO A 249 -28.53 4.86 -3.62
CA PRO A 249 -28.29 3.89 -2.57
C PRO A 249 -26.88 4.02 -2.00
N ALA A 250 -26.82 4.05 -0.67
CA ALA A 250 -25.57 4.11 0.06
C ALA A 250 -24.72 2.90 -0.29
N VAL A 251 -23.41 3.13 -0.32
CA VAL A 251 -22.45 2.07 -0.57
C VAL A 251 -22.28 1.24 0.69
N GLU A 252 -22.29 -0.09 0.54
CA GLU A 252 -21.93 -1.04 1.60
C GLU A 252 -20.54 -1.64 1.37
N PRO A 253 -19.67 -1.75 2.39
CA PRO A 253 -19.82 -1.23 3.76
C PRO A 253 -19.83 0.31 3.81
N PRO A 254 -20.28 0.92 4.93
CA PRO A 254 -20.39 2.38 5.06
C PRO A 254 -19.00 3.06 5.00
N TYR A 255 -18.61 3.51 3.81
CA TYR A 255 -17.34 4.19 3.54
C TYR A 255 -17.40 5.68 3.90
N ARG A 256 -16.30 6.28 4.32
CA ARG A 256 -16.11 7.73 4.18
C ARG A 256 -15.52 8.01 2.81
N LEU A 257 -16.34 8.44 1.86
CA LEU A 257 -15.93 8.73 0.49
C LEU A 257 -15.20 10.08 0.44
N THR A 258 -13.92 10.10 0.07
CA THR A 258 -13.06 11.31 0.08
C THR A 258 -12.68 11.80 -1.31
N SER A 259 -13.09 11.09 -2.37
CA SER A 259 -12.79 11.47 -3.74
C SER A 259 -13.83 10.97 -4.74
N ILE A 260 -14.06 11.78 -5.79
CA ILE A 260 -14.90 11.45 -6.94
C ILE A 260 -14.08 11.79 -8.18
N LEU A 261 -14.08 10.89 -9.16
CA LEU A 261 -13.38 11.06 -10.42
C LEU A 261 -14.27 10.61 -11.57
N ARG A 262 -14.44 11.43 -12.60
CA ARG A 262 -15.10 10.98 -13.83
C ARG A 262 -14.20 9.99 -14.59
N TRP A 263 -14.78 8.88 -15.03
CA TRP A 263 -14.04 7.86 -15.77
C TRP A 263 -14.96 7.12 -16.76
N GLY A 264 -14.61 7.14 -18.05
CA GLY A 264 -15.45 6.54 -19.09
C GLY A 264 -16.82 7.23 -19.16
N ASP A 265 -17.89 6.42 -19.13
CA ASP A 265 -19.28 6.85 -19.03
C ASP A 265 -19.79 6.98 -17.58
N GLY A 266 -18.88 6.83 -16.63
CA GLY A 266 -19.18 6.69 -15.22
C GLY A 266 -18.32 7.55 -14.30
N HIS A 267 -18.36 7.17 -13.03
CA HIS A 267 -17.59 7.80 -11.96
C HIS A 267 -16.90 6.74 -11.11
N LEU A 268 -15.68 7.05 -10.68
CA LEU A 268 -14.90 6.33 -9.70
C LEU A 268 -14.96 7.08 -8.37
N TYR A 269 -15.37 6.41 -7.30
CA TYR A 269 -15.34 6.95 -5.95
C TYR A 269 -14.21 6.31 -5.16
N GLY A 270 -13.47 7.13 -4.41
CA GLY A 270 -12.44 6.68 -3.48
C GLY A 270 -12.86 7.03 -2.06
N GLY A 271 -12.72 6.09 -1.13
CA GLY A 271 -13.04 6.32 0.27
C GLY A 271 -12.28 5.40 1.22
N TRP A 272 -12.64 5.39 2.49
CA TRP A 272 -12.02 4.50 3.48
C TRP A 272 -13.04 4.08 4.53
N THR A 273 -12.88 2.90 5.10
CA THR A 273 -13.67 2.44 6.27
C THR A 273 -12.86 2.62 7.54
N GLN A 274 -13.50 3.10 8.61
CA GLN A 274 -12.91 3.05 9.93
C GLN A 274 -13.08 1.64 10.53
N GLN A 275 -12.15 0.72 10.25
CA GLN A 275 -12.08 -0.59 10.91
C GLN A 275 -10.74 -0.78 11.60
N GLY A 276 -10.61 -0.20 12.80
CA GLY A 276 -9.42 -0.32 13.64
C GLY A 276 -8.13 0.25 13.01
N PRO A 277 -7.07 0.49 13.81
CA PRO A 277 -5.72 0.64 13.29
C PRO A 277 -5.21 -0.73 12.81
N PRO A 278 -4.51 -0.82 11.65
CA PRO A 278 -4.25 0.26 10.69
C PRO A 278 -5.49 0.53 9.82
N TYR A 279 -5.76 1.79 9.52
CA TYR A 279 -6.95 2.23 8.77
C TYR A 279 -7.02 1.51 7.41
N ARG A 280 -7.84 0.45 7.29
CA ARG A 280 -7.91 -0.31 6.04
C ARG A 280 -8.74 0.44 5.01
N PHE A 281 -8.13 0.63 3.85
CA PHE A 281 -8.86 0.94 2.63
C PHE A 281 -9.60 -0.30 2.14
N SER A 282 -10.84 -0.10 1.70
CA SER A 282 -11.57 -1.03 0.87
C SER A 282 -12.37 -0.18 -0.12
N GLY A 283 -12.42 -0.56 -1.39
CA GLY A 283 -13.35 0.02 -2.36
C GLY A 283 -12.86 1.26 -3.12
N ALA A 284 -12.60 1.05 -4.41
CA ALA A 284 -13.02 2.03 -5.41
C ALA A 284 -14.38 1.60 -5.94
N LEU A 285 -15.34 2.52 -6.02
CA LEU A 285 -16.68 2.22 -6.52
C LEU A 285 -16.82 2.79 -7.91
N TYR A 286 -17.17 1.93 -8.86
CA TYR A 286 -17.48 2.36 -10.21
C TYR A 286 -18.98 2.48 -10.38
N PHE A 287 -19.42 3.60 -10.96
CA PHE A 287 -20.81 3.87 -11.27
C PHE A 287 -20.99 3.97 -12.78
N ASP A 288 -21.57 2.94 -13.36
CA ASP A 288 -22.09 2.95 -14.72
C ASP A 288 -23.59 3.30 -14.64
N GLY A 289 -24.02 4.35 -15.34
CA GLY A 289 -25.45 4.55 -15.62
C GLY A 289 -26.28 5.37 -14.63
N THR A 290 -27.61 5.30 -14.78
CA THR A 290 -28.60 6.12 -14.03
C THR A 290 -29.13 5.43 -12.77
N ALA A 291 -28.60 4.27 -12.42
CA ALA A 291 -29.00 3.49 -11.25
C ALA A 291 -27.81 3.36 -10.29
N ALA A 292 -28.10 3.05 -9.02
CA ALA A 292 -27.12 2.67 -8.02
C ALA A 292 -26.10 1.67 -8.57
N PRO A 293 -24.86 1.63 -8.07
CA PRO A 293 -23.96 0.55 -8.43
C PRO A 293 -24.56 -0.77 -7.92
N ASP A 294 -25.03 -1.62 -8.83
CA ASP A 294 -25.49 -2.99 -8.50
C ASP A 294 -24.31 -3.87 -8.03
N THR A 295 -23.08 -3.37 -8.12
CA THR A 295 -21.85 -4.08 -7.80
C THR A 295 -20.89 -3.17 -7.05
N VAL A 296 -20.69 -3.47 -5.77
CA VAL A 296 -19.55 -2.97 -5.00
C VAL A 296 -18.34 -3.82 -5.37
N TYR A 297 -17.34 -3.21 -5.99
CA TYR A 297 -16.07 -3.86 -6.22
C TYR A 297 -15.27 -3.83 -4.91
N LEU A 298 -15.43 -4.90 -4.12
CA LEU A 298 -14.49 -5.21 -3.06
C LEU A 298 -13.12 -5.43 -3.71
N ALA A 299 -12.05 -5.01 -3.04
CA ALA A 299 -10.72 -5.46 -3.42
C ALA A 299 -10.77 -7.00 -3.54
N PRO A 300 -10.48 -7.59 -4.71
CA PRO A 300 -10.53 -9.04 -4.84
C PRO A 300 -9.58 -9.67 -3.84
N ARG A 301 -9.87 -10.92 -3.43
CA ARG A 301 -8.90 -11.74 -2.71
C ARG A 301 -7.56 -11.65 -3.42
N GLN A 302 -6.51 -11.44 -2.65
CA GLN A 302 -5.18 -11.22 -3.20
C GLN A 302 -4.67 -12.56 -3.77
N GLU A 303 -4.55 -12.66 -5.09
CA GLU A 303 -4.00 -13.85 -5.76
C GLU A 303 -2.47 -13.75 -5.77
N PHE A 304 -1.78 -14.69 -5.11
CA PHE A 304 -0.32 -14.75 -5.03
C PHE A 304 0.31 -15.50 -6.22
N GLY A 305 -0.41 -15.57 -7.35
CA GLY A 305 -0.03 -16.30 -8.56
C GLY A 305 0.02 -17.83 -8.38
N PRO A 306 0.49 -18.59 -9.38
CA PRO A 306 0.80 -20.00 -9.21
C PRO A 306 2.12 -20.20 -8.45
N PRO A 307 2.38 -21.41 -7.89
CA PRO A 307 3.67 -21.75 -7.31
C PRO A 307 4.83 -21.44 -8.26
N ARG A 308 5.92 -20.88 -7.72
CA ARG A 308 7.09 -20.54 -8.51
C ARG A 308 7.73 -21.80 -9.07
N ARG A 309 8.46 -21.62 -10.18
CA ARG A 309 9.26 -22.67 -10.81
C ARG A 309 10.72 -22.37 -10.57
N ARG A 310 11.50 -23.38 -10.19
CA ARG A 310 12.95 -23.26 -9.96
C ARG A 310 13.66 -22.57 -11.12
N THR A 311 14.22 -21.40 -10.84
CA THR A 311 15.12 -20.66 -11.73
C THR A 311 16.58 -20.73 -11.28
N VAL A 312 16.81 -20.95 -9.98
CA VAL A 312 18.14 -21.08 -9.37
C VAL A 312 18.68 -22.52 -9.38
N GLY A 313 19.88 -22.73 -8.85
CA GLY A 313 20.41 -24.09 -8.65
C GLY A 313 21.02 -24.73 -9.89
N ARG A 314 21.62 -23.92 -10.77
CA ARG A 314 22.30 -24.37 -12.00
C ARG A 314 23.81 -24.24 -11.89
N GLY A 315 24.33 -24.23 -10.66
CA GLY A 315 25.76 -24.26 -10.37
C GLY A 315 26.51 -25.24 -11.25
N GLY A 316 27.69 -24.82 -11.73
CA GLY A 316 28.61 -25.70 -12.46
C GLY A 316 29.43 -26.60 -11.54
N ARG A 317 29.12 -26.63 -10.24
CA ARG A 317 29.86 -27.39 -9.22
C ARG A 317 29.39 -28.86 -9.22
N PRO A 318 30.22 -29.78 -8.71
CA PRO A 318 29.80 -31.17 -8.56
C PRO A 318 28.69 -31.26 -7.50
N VAL A 319 27.65 -32.05 -7.80
CA VAL A 319 26.63 -32.43 -6.83
C VAL A 319 27.23 -33.43 -5.84
N LEU A 320 27.05 -33.17 -4.55
CA LEU A 320 27.57 -33.92 -3.43
C LEU A 320 26.47 -34.75 -2.74
N ASP A 321 26.81 -35.97 -2.36
CA ASP A 321 25.98 -36.77 -1.45
C ASP A 321 26.06 -36.19 -0.03
N VAL A 322 24.97 -36.28 0.74
CA VAL A 322 24.92 -35.80 2.14
C VAL A 322 26.02 -36.42 3.01
N GLY A 323 26.39 -37.68 2.75
CA GLY A 323 27.48 -38.35 3.48
C GLY A 323 28.90 -37.85 3.14
N SER A 324 29.06 -36.91 2.20
CA SER A 324 30.36 -36.38 1.77
C SER A 324 30.81 -35.14 2.56
N GLY A 325 29.94 -34.60 3.41
CA GLY A 325 30.24 -33.47 4.27
C GLY A 325 31.43 -33.76 5.19
N LYS A 326 32.27 -32.75 5.40
CA LYS A 326 33.44 -32.85 6.29
C LYS A 326 33.22 -31.97 7.51
N THR A 327 33.33 -32.55 8.70
CA THR A 327 33.39 -31.77 9.93
C THR A 327 34.70 -30.98 9.97
N MET A 328 34.61 -29.68 10.19
CA MET A 328 35.77 -28.80 10.36
C MET A 328 35.46 -27.65 11.33
N PRO A 329 36.48 -26.98 11.89
CA PRO A 329 36.27 -25.81 12.74
C PRO A 329 35.49 -24.70 12.01
N LEU A 330 34.55 -24.06 12.70
CA LEU A 330 33.72 -22.98 12.15
C LEU A 330 34.59 -21.86 11.55
N ALA A 331 35.66 -21.47 12.25
CA ALA A 331 36.59 -20.44 11.78
C ALA A 331 37.30 -20.83 10.48
N GLU A 332 37.57 -22.11 10.25
CA GLU A 332 38.16 -22.60 8.99
C GLU A 332 37.14 -22.51 7.85
N ALA A 333 35.89 -22.93 8.08
CA ALA A 333 34.81 -22.81 7.10
C ALA A 333 34.53 -21.34 6.72
N ALA A 334 34.56 -20.43 7.70
CA ALA A 334 34.38 -18.99 7.47
C ALA A 334 35.47 -18.39 6.56
N LEU A 335 36.72 -18.83 6.70
CA LEU A 335 37.80 -18.43 5.79
C LEU A 335 37.59 -18.95 4.36
N LEU A 336 36.90 -20.09 4.19
CA LEU A 336 36.60 -20.67 2.89
C LEU A 336 35.37 -20.06 2.19
N MET A 337 34.53 -19.33 2.93
CA MET A 337 33.30 -18.69 2.46
C MET A 337 33.24 -17.18 2.82
N PRO A 338 34.14 -16.35 2.27
CA PRO A 338 34.26 -14.95 2.65
C PRO A 338 33.11 -14.05 2.16
N GLU A 339 32.24 -14.57 1.29
CA GLU A 339 31.10 -13.84 0.71
C GLU A 339 29.83 -13.97 1.57
N VAL A 340 29.84 -14.82 2.60
CA VAL A 340 28.68 -15.02 3.46
C VAL A 340 28.85 -14.30 4.79
N SER A 341 27.80 -13.65 5.26
CA SER A 341 27.71 -13.14 6.63
C SER A 341 27.50 -14.33 7.56
N TRP A 342 28.39 -14.56 8.51
CA TRP A 342 28.27 -15.67 9.45
C TRP A 342 27.50 -15.23 10.70
N PRO A 343 26.32 -15.80 11.00
CA PRO A 343 25.59 -15.53 12.23
C PRO A 343 26.42 -15.90 13.46
N ASP A 344 26.28 -15.12 14.54
CA ASP A 344 26.87 -15.48 15.82
C ASP A 344 26.23 -16.79 16.31
N CYS A 345 27.04 -17.85 16.43
CA CYS A 345 26.60 -19.14 16.94
C CYS A 345 27.62 -19.70 17.95
N ALA A 346 27.14 -20.42 18.96
CA ALA A 346 27.97 -21.01 20.00
C ALA A 346 28.63 -22.35 19.59
N LEU A 347 28.65 -22.67 18.29
CA LEU A 347 29.21 -23.92 17.78
C LEU A 347 30.67 -23.75 17.34
N ASP A 348 31.51 -24.74 17.67
CA ASP A 348 32.93 -24.75 17.31
C ASP A 348 33.21 -25.44 15.96
N GLU A 349 32.32 -26.33 15.52
CA GLU A 349 32.48 -27.15 14.32
C GLU A 349 31.25 -27.07 13.41
N VAL A 350 31.46 -27.30 12.12
CA VAL A 350 30.44 -27.27 11.07
C VAL A 350 30.64 -28.44 10.10
N VAL A 351 29.55 -29.01 9.59
CA VAL A 351 29.59 -29.94 8.47
C VAL A 351 29.69 -29.13 7.18
N PHE A 352 30.86 -29.16 6.56
CA PHE A 352 31.20 -28.37 5.38
C PHE A 352 31.09 -29.17 4.09
N TYR A 353 30.40 -28.60 3.10
CA TYR A 353 30.24 -29.12 1.75
C TYR A 353 30.89 -28.18 0.74
N ASP A 354 31.76 -28.70 -0.13
CA ASP A 354 32.43 -27.94 -1.18
C ASP A 354 31.91 -28.34 -2.57
N GLY A 355 30.66 -27.97 -2.83
CA GLY A 355 29.90 -28.38 -4.00
C GLY A 355 28.42 -28.16 -3.78
N ASP A 356 27.62 -28.50 -4.78
CA ASP A 356 26.17 -28.35 -4.70
C ASP A 356 25.57 -29.51 -3.90
N VAL A 357 24.59 -29.24 -3.05
CA VAL A 357 23.91 -30.25 -2.24
C VAL A 357 22.48 -30.39 -2.72
N HIS A 358 22.08 -31.61 -3.03
CA HIS A 358 20.72 -31.91 -3.48
C HIS A 358 20.10 -32.98 -2.59
N VAL A 359 18.99 -32.62 -1.93
CA VAL A 359 18.26 -33.48 -1.01
C VAL A 359 16.77 -33.48 -1.31
N VAL A 360 16.08 -34.55 -0.94
CA VAL A 360 14.61 -34.63 -1.03
C VAL A 360 13.98 -33.75 0.05
N ASP A 361 14.51 -33.85 1.27
CA ASP A 361 14.17 -33.07 2.43
C ASP A 361 15.43 -32.79 3.25
N THR A 362 15.33 -31.88 4.24
CA THR A 362 16.47 -31.50 5.07
C THR A 362 16.73 -32.43 6.24
N THR A 363 15.91 -33.46 6.46
CA THR A 363 16.12 -34.41 7.58
C THR A 363 17.50 -35.03 7.51
N ALA A 364 17.93 -35.51 6.33
CA ALA A 364 19.26 -36.09 6.19
C ALA A 364 20.41 -35.08 6.44
N LEU A 365 20.15 -33.79 6.20
CA LEU A 365 21.14 -32.72 6.29
C LEU A 365 21.22 -32.10 7.70
N LEU A 366 20.09 -31.97 8.40
CA LEU A 366 19.94 -31.16 9.61
C LEU A 366 19.50 -31.97 10.86
N ASP A 367 18.81 -33.11 10.72
CA ASP A 367 18.24 -33.85 11.87
C ASP A 367 19.25 -34.70 12.65
N ALA A 368 20.49 -34.87 12.17
CA ALA A 368 21.50 -35.66 12.87
C ALA A 368 21.85 -35.14 14.28
N HIS A 369 21.42 -33.92 14.63
CA HIS A 369 21.79 -33.22 15.87
C HIS A 369 20.59 -32.61 16.63
N ALA A 370 19.42 -33.24 16.58
CA ALA A 370 18.15 -32.69 17.09
C ALA A 370 18.13 -32.21 18.56
N GLU A 371 19.07 -32.66 19.40
CA GLU A 371 19.16 -32.21 20.81
C GLU A 371 20.21 -31.11 21.04
N ASP A 372 21.31 -31.06 20.28
CA ASP A 372 22.46 -30.16 20.53
C ASP A 372 22.59 -29.00 19.51
N GLY A 373 21.69 -28.93 18.52
CA GLY A 373 21.77 -27.99 17.39
C GLY A 373 22.72 -28.48 16.28
N TYR A 374 22.60 -27.92 15.07
CA TYR A 374 23.44 -28.30 13.92
C TYR A 374 24.20 -27.11 13.36
N ALA A 375 25.36 -27.33 12.76
CA ALA A 375 25.96 -26.36 11.84
C ALA A 375 26.22 -27.01 10.49
N VAL A 376 25.64 -26.42 9.45
CA VAL A 376 25.86 -26.82 8.05
C VAL A 376 26.34 -25.62 7.25
N ALA A 377 27.43 -25.80 6.51
CA ALA A 377 27.97 -24.80 5.60
C ALA A 377 28.15 -25.40 4.21
N ILE A 378 27.54 -24.79 3.20
CA ILE A 378 27.54 -25.25 1.82
C ILE A 378 28.17 -24.18 0.94
N ARG A 379 29.34 -24.47 0.39
CA ARG A 379 29.98 -23.65 -0.63
C ARG A 379 29.53 -24.12 -2.02
N GLY A 380 28.31 -23.75 -2.38
CA GLY A 380 27.59 -24.16 -3.58
C GLY A 380 26.09 -23.91 -3.42
N ASP A 381 25.30 -24.45 -4.34
CA ASP A 381 23.84 -24.34 -4.29
C ASP A 381 23.24 -25.40 -3.36
N LEU A 382 22.14 -25.07 -2.67
CA LEU A 382 21.33 -26.02 -1.90
C LEU A 382 19.97 -26.22 -2.59
N ILE A 383 19.70 -27.43 -3.05
CA ILE A 383 18.45 -27.80 -3.69
C ILE A 383 17.70 -28.79 -2.81
N VAL A 384 16.53 -28.37 -2.34
CA VAL A 384 15.59 -29.20 -1.59
C VAL A 384 14.37 -29.42 -2.47
N GLU A 385 14.06 -30.67 -2.81
CA GLU A 385 12.90 -30.94 -3.68
C GLU A 385 11.56 -30.76 -2.94
N GLY A 386 11.54 -30.95 -1.62
CA GLY A 386 10.38 -30.70 -0.76
C GLY A 386 10.56 -29.48 0.15
N ALA A 387 10.29 -29.66 1.45
CA ALA A 387 10.39 -28.60 2.44
C ALA A 387 11.83 -28.44 2.97
N LEU A 388 12.35 -27.21 2.90
CA LEU A 388 13.53 -26.78 3.65
C LEU A 388 13.10 -26.52 5.10
N ASP A 389 13.30 -27.50 5.97
CA ASP A 389 13.01 -27.38 7.40
C ASP A 389 14.28 -27.07 8.19
N ALA A 390 14.54 -25.78 8.42
CA ALA A 390 15.64 -25.28 9.22
C ALA A 390 15.14 -24.88 10.62
N THR A 391 14.80 -25.89 11.42
CA THR A 391 14.32 -25.74 12.80
C THR A 391 15.46 -26.00 13.79
N ALA A 392 15.77 -25.07 14.70
CA ALA A 392 16.75 -25.36 15.75
C ALA A 392 16.21 -26.34 16.80
N GLY A 393 17.12 -27.05 17.49
CA GLY A 393 16.80 -28.01 18.55
C GLY A 393 16.13 -27.38 19.79
N ALA A 394 15.56 -28.24 20.64
CA ALA A 394 14.63 -27.90 21.73
C ALA A 394 15.16 -26.91 22.80
N ASP A 395 16.47 -26.73 22.92
CA ASP A 395 17.11 -25.76 23.83
C ASP A 395 17.65 -24.51 23.11
N GLY A 396 17.22 -24.28 21.86
CA GLY A 396 17.05 -22.94 21.27
C GLY A 396 18.30 -22.16 20.84
N TYR A 397 19.51 -22.71 21.00
CA TYR A 397 20.72 -21.95 20.66
C TYR A 397 21.71 -22.80 19.87
N GLY A 398 22.20 -22.23 18.77
CA GLY A 398 23.33 -22.78 18.03
C GLY A 398 22.96 -23.69 16.88
N SER A 399 21.83 -23.49 16.21
CA SER A 399 21.68 -24.05 14.85
C SER A 399 22.10 -23.02 13.81
N LEU A 400 22.79 -23.48 12.77
CA LEU A 400 23.41 -22.65 11.75
C LEU A 400 23.24 -23.30 10.37
N LEU A 401 22.69 -22.54 9.42
CA LEU A 401 22.68 -22.89 8.00
C LEU A 401 23.33 -21.77 7.19
N VAL A 402 24.46 -22.07 6.55
CA VAL A 402 25.22 -21.10 5.73
C VAL A 402 25.35 -21.64 4.31
N VAL A 403 24.93 -20.85 3.32
CA VAL A 403 25.01 -21.21 1.90
C VAL A 403 25.68 -20.09 1.11
N GLN A 404 26.82 -20.39 0.49
CA GLN A 404 27.47 -19.50 -0.49
C GLN A 404 27.05 -19.89 -1.90
N GLY A 405 25.82 -19.54 -2.26
CA GLY A 405 25.16 -19.90 -3.50
C GLY A 405 23.67 -19.64 -3.42
N ASP A 406 22.92 -20.22 -4.33
CA ASP A 406 21.46 -20.12 -4.34
C ASP A 406 20.80 -21.27 -3.57
N VAL A 407 19.58 -21.02 -3.08
CA VAL A 407 18.75 -22.02 -2.39
C VAL A 407 17.43 -22.17 -3.12
N TRP A 408 17.03 -23.42 -3.37
CA TRP A 408 15.70 -23.78 -3.86
C TRP A 408 14.96 -24.70 -2.89
N ALA A 409 13.67 -24.43 -2.66
CA ALA A 409 12.76 -25.35 -1.96
C ALA A 409 11.30 -25.22 -2.45
N GLU A 410 10.46 -26.22 -2.20
CA GLU A 410 9.01 -26.11 -2.44
C GLU A 410 8.34 -25.20 -1.38
N SER A 411 8.77 -25.36 -0.13
CA SER A 411 8.46 -24.50 1.00
C SER A 411 9.69 -24.38 1.90
N ALA A 412 9.79 -23.31 2.68
CA ALA A 412 10.89 -23.13 3.61
C ALA A 412 10.38 -22.72 4.99
N MET A 413 10.97 -23.27 6.03
CA MET A 413 10.69 -22.97 7.42
C MET A 413 12.00 -22.67 8.14
N PHE A 414 12.04 -21.54 8.83
CA PHE A 414 13.14 -21.13 9.69
C PHE A 414 12.58 -20.93 11.09
N ARG A 415 12.98 -21.76 12.05
CA ARG A 415 12.34 -21.82 13.38
C ARG A 415 13.33 -21.91 14.54
N TYR A 416 12.92 -21.39 15.69
CA TYR A 416 13.57 -21.59 17.00
C TYR A 416 15.02 -21.08 17.14
N GLY A 417 15.36 -19.82 16.81
CA GLY A 417 16.74 -19.34 17.06
C GLY A 417 17.79 -19.75 16.03
N ILE A 418 17.35 -20.30 14.89
CA ILE A 418 18.23 -20.58 13.75
C ILE A 418 18.90 -19.30 13.23
N GLY A 419 20.20 -19.38 12.99
CA GLY A 419 20.94 -18.43 12.16
C GLY A 419 21.05 -18.97 10.73
N ALA A 420 20.39 -18.34 9.78
CA ALA A 420 20.44 -18.71 8.36
C ALA A 420 21.04 -17.58 7.52
N SER A 421 22.01 -17.91 6.68
CA SER A 421 22.69 -16.94 5.81
C SER A 421 22.94 -17.51 4.42
N ILE A 422 22.40 -16.82 3.42
CA ILE A 422 22.41 -17.23 2.02
C ILE A 422 22.99 -16.06 1.20
N SER A 423 24.16 -16.21 0.59
CA SER A 423 24.74 -15.10 -0.18
C SER A 423 24.02 -14.84 -1.51
N GLY A 424 23.31 -15.84 -2.04
CA GLY A 424 22.56 -15.77 -3.30
C GLY A 424 21.06 -15.57 -3.10
N VAL A 425 20.28 -16.16 -4.01
CA VAL A 425 18.81 -16.08 -3.99
C VAL A 425 18.23 -17.24 -3.18
N LEU A 426 17.35 -16.94 -2.22
CA LEU A 426 16.43 -17.90 -1.62
C LEU A 426 15.15 -17.94 -2.45
N GLU A 427 15.01 -18.94 -3.32
CA GLU A 427 13.85 -19.12 -4.18
C GLU A 427 12.98 -20.27 -3.66
N VAL A 428 11.74 -19.95 -3.29
CA VAL A 428 10.79 -20.89 -2.69
C VAL A 428 9.50 -20.92 -3.49
N ALA A 429 9.02 -22.12 -3.82
CA ALA A 429 7.86 -22.27 -4.70
C ALA A 429 6.59 -21.62 -4.13
N THR A 430 6.37 -21.77 -2.83
CA THR A 430 5.13 -21.35 -2.15
C THR A 430 5.41 -20.36 -1.03
N VAL A 431 5.79 -20.85 0.14
CA VAL A 431 5.84 -20.07 1.39
C VAL A 431 7.20 -20.17 2.06
N VAL A 432 7.69 -19.02 2.54
CA VAL A 432 8.75 -18.93 3.55
C VAL A 432 8.09 -18.61 4.89
N LEU A 433 8.24 -19.50 5.87
CA LEU A 433 7.73 -19.34 7.22
C LEU A 433 8.90 -19.11 8.18
N CYS A 434 9.03 -17.89 8.67
CA CYS A 434 9.96 -17.49 9.70
C CYS A 434 9.22 -17.39 11.04
N ASP A 435 9.11 -18.51 11.73
CA ASP A 435 8.45 -18.58 13.02
C ASP A 435 9.50 -18.54 14.13
N HIS A 436 9.18 -17.85 15.22
CA HIS A 436 9.98 -17.99 16.41
C HIS A 436 9.19 -17.95 17.72
N GLY A 437 9.70 -18.70 18.71
CA GLY A 437 9.38 -18.55 20.13
C GLY A 437 10.03 -17.29 20.75
N ASP A 438 10.26 -17.24 22.07
CA ASP A 438 10.69 -16.00 22.75
C ASP A 438 12.18 -15.59 22.52
N ASP A 439 12.99 -16.41 21.86
CA ASP A 439 14.47 -16.37 21.87
C ASP A 439 15.24 -15.72 20.65
N GLY A 440 14.58 -15.02 19.71
CA GLY A 440 15.13 -14.54 18.42
C GLY A 440 15.35 -15.54 17.24
N GLY A 441 15.74 -15.04 16.08
CA GLY A 441 16.14 -15.82 14.88
C GLY A 441 16.69 -14.88 13.80
N THR A 442 17.48 -15.37 12.84
CA THR A 442 17.96 -14.51 11.74
C THR A 442 17.95 -15.23 10.41
N LEU A 443 17.49 -14.52 9.38
CA LEU A 443 17.58 -14.94 7.99
C LEU A 443 18.18 -13.79 7.18
N TRP A 444 19.32 -14.04 6.55
CA TRP A 444 19.95 -13.16 5.59
C TRP A 444 19.97 -13.82 4.22
N ALA A 445 19.54 -13.09 3.20
CA ALA A 445 19.58 -13.53 1.81
C ALA A 445 19.90 -12.36 0.89
N GLY A 446 20.58 -12.60 -0.24
CA GLY A 446 20.73 -11.54 -1.25
C GLY A 446 19.37 -11.10 -1.80
N GLU A 447 18.50 -12.07 -2.05
CA GLU A 447 17.13 -11.87 -2.52
C GLU A 447 16.25 -13.03 -2.03
N ILE A 448 14.99 -12.76 -1.67
CA ILE A 448 13.97 -13.77 -1.35
C ILE A 448 12.86 -13.72 -2.38
N ARG A 449 12.65 -14.84 -3.09
CA ARG A 449 11.57 -15.01 -4.08
C ARG A 449 10.61 -16.09 -3.60
N ALA A 450 9.37 -15.72 -3.29
CA ALA A 450 8.33 -16.65 -2.85
C ALA A 450 6.94 -16.17 -3.28
N GLN A 451 5.88 -16.96 -3.06
CA GLN A 451 4.52 -16.41 -3.14
C GLN A 451 4.23 -15.60 -1.88
N VAL A 452 4.53 -16.19 -0.71
CA VAL A 452 4.30 -15.60 0.60
C VAL A 452 5.56 -15.74 1.46
N LEU A 453 5.91 -14.67 2.18
CA LEU A 453 6.88 -14.67 3.27
C LEU A 453 6.14 -14.27 4.55
N SER A 454 6.00 -15.22 5.47
CA SER A 454 5.39 -15.04 6.79
C SER A 454 6.49 -14.96 7.84
N TYR A 455 6.42 -14.00 8.75
CA TYR A 455 7.37 -13.86 9.86
C TYR A 455 6.70 -13.45 11.18
N SER A 456 7.20 -13.97 12.29
CA SER A 456 6.60 -13.78 13.63
C SER A 456 7.19 -12.59 14.41
N LEU A 457 6.61 -12.27 15.56
CA LEU A 457 7.02 -11.20 16.48
C LEU A 457 8.53 -11.22 16.82
N TYR A 458 9.10 -12.42 16.96
CA TYR A 458 10.48 -12.61 17.41
C TYR A 458 11.44 -13.06 16.31
N PHE A 459 10.95 -13.14 15.06
CA PHE A 459 11.79 -13.32 13.89
C PHE A 459 11.76 -12.01 13.10
N PRO A 460 12.81 -11.16 13.16
CA PRO A 460 12.83 -9.90 12.46
C PRO A 460 12.63 -10.13 10.95
N ILE A 461 12.07 -9.13 10.27
CA ILE A 461 11.99 -9.17 8.81
C ILE A 461 13.38 -9.54 8.24
N PRO A 462 13.48 -10.54 7.35
CA PRO A 462 14.76 -10.94 6.79
C PRO A 462 15.51 -9.75 6.17
N ASP A 463 16.84 -9.73 6.23
CA ASP A 463 17.62 -8.72 5.50
C ASP A 463 17.83 -9.21 4.05
N ALA A 464 16.98 -8.75 3.13
CA ALA A 464 16.99 -9.15 1.72
C ALA A 464 16.23 -8.16 0.81
N GLU A 465 16.47 -8.24 -0.50
CA GLU A 465 15.48 -7.76 -1.48
C GLU A 465 14.33 -8.79 -1.61
N PHE A 466 13.09 -8.34 -1.76
CA PHE A 466 11.90 -9.23 -1.77
C PHE A 466 11.14 -9.21 -3.09
N ASP A 467 10.82 -10.41 -3.57
CA ASP A 467 9.78 -10.71 -4.55
C ASP A 467 8.82 -11.75 -3.93
N ALA A 468 8.08 -11.30 -2.91
CA ALA A 468 7.12 -12.10 -2.15
C ALA A 468 6.04 -11.21 -1.51
N PHE A 469 4.88 -11.80 -1.20
CA PHE A 469 3.88 -11.14 -0.36
C PHE A 469 4.24 -11.29 1.13
N LEU A 470 4.33 -10.18 1.86
CA LEU A 470 4.78 -10.16 3.25
C LEU A 470 3.62 -10.26 4.24
N ILE A 471 3.79 -11.09 5.27
CA ILE A 471 2.87 -11.26 6.40
C ILE A 471 3.69 -11.23 7.68
N GLY A 472 3.45 -10.27 8.58
CA GLY A 472 4.29 -10.04 9.76
C GLY A 472 3.49 -9.68 11.01
N ASP A 473 3.90 -10.17 12.19
CA ASP A 473 3.09 -10.03 13.40
C ASP A 473 3.12 -8.63 14.03
N VAL A 474 4.26 -7.98 14.35
CA VAL A 474 4.17 -6.80 15.26
C VAL A 474 5.18 -5.65 15.11
N TYR A 475 6.30 -5.76 14.38
CA TYR A 475 7.32 -4.69 14.42
C TYR A 475 7.72 -4.01 13.10
N GLY A 476 7.08 -4.30 11.97
CA GLY A 476 7.50 -3.66 10.72
C GLY A 476 6.53 -3.65 9.55
N ASP A 477 5.51 -4.52 9.51
CA ASP A 477 4.58 -4.52 8.38
C ASP A 477 3.13 -4.45 8.84
N GLU A 478 2.63 -3.22 8.96
CA GLU A 478 1.23 -2.92 9.28
C GLU A 478 0.27 -3.29 8.13
N ASN A 479 0.76 -3.74 6.96
CA ASN A 479 -0.10 -3.95 5.79
C ASN A 479 -0.89 -5.27 5.84
N PHE A 480 -0.40 -6.29 6.57
CA PHE A 480 -1.11 -7.57 6.70
C PHE A 480 -1.05 -8.14 8.13
N PRO A 481 -1.95 -7.70 9.01
CA PRO A 481 -1.93 -8.09 10.40
C PRO A 481 -2.41 -9.55 10.60
N PRO A 482 -1.99 -10.21 11.69
CA PRO A 482 -2.21 -11.64 11.91
C PRO A 482 -3.67 -12.09 11.86
N GLU A 483 -4.62 -11.24 12.24
CA GLU A 483 -6.05 -11.57 12.22
C GLU A 483 -6.63 -11.76 10.81
N ARG A 484 -5.87 -11.42 9.76
CA ARG A 484 -6.19 -11.69 8.35
C ARG A 484 -5.52 -12.94 7.81
N ALA A 485 -4.86 -13.73 8.66
CA ALA A 485 -4.25 -14.99 8.24
C ALA A 485 -5.28 -15.91 7.54
N ASP A 486 -6.57 -15.77 7.85
CA ASP A 486 -7.65 -16.46 7.16
C ASP A 486 -7.94 -15.98 5.74
N GLU A 487 -7.30 -14.94 5.21
CA GLU A 487 -7.40 -14.59 3.80
C GLU A 487 -6.36 -15.34 2.96
N VAL A 488 -5.22 -15.69 3.56
CA VAL A 488 -4.07 -16.31 2.89
C VAL A 488 -4.02 -17.81 3.13
N PHE A 489 -4.23 -18.23 4.37
CA PHE A 489 -4.00 -19.60 4.80
C PHE A 489 -5.30 -20.41 4.87
N VAL A 490 -5.18 -21.71 4.62
CA VAL A 490 -6.29 -22.66 4.76
C VAL A 490 -6.74 -22.75 6.22
N SER A 491 -8.04 -22.90 6.47
CA SER A 491 -8.58 -22.88 7.84
C SER A 491 -8.00 -23.94 8.78
N GLY A 492 -7.46 -25.03 8.24
CA GLY A 492 -6.88 -26.11 9.04
C GLY A 492 -5.53 -25.79 9.67
N VAL A 493 -4.86 -24.70 9.28
CA VAL A 493 -3.62 -24.21 9.92
C VAL A 493 -3.86 -22.95 10.75
N LEU A 494 -5.12 -22.60 11.03
CA LEU A 494 -5.48 -21.40 11.77
C LEU A 494 -6.03 -21.74 13.15
N ALA A 495 -5.59 -21.01 14.17
CA ALA A 495 -6.12 -21.08 15.53
C ALA A 495 -6.58 -19.68 15.96
N GLY A 496 -7.89 -19.52 16.18
CA GLY A 496 -8.46 -18.24 16.61
C GLY A 496 -8.34 -17.11 15.59
N GLY A 497 -8.15 -17.42 14.31
CA GLY A 497 -7.92 -16.44 13.23
C GLY A 497 -6.45 -16.14 12.94
N TYR A 498 -5.53 -16.70 13.72
CA TYR A 498 -4.08 -16.54 13.59
C TYR A 498 -3.47 -17.79 12.96
N LEU A 499 -2.32 -17.66 12.28
CA LEU A 499 -1.56 -18.80 11.80
C LEU A 499 -1.03 -19.60 12.99
N ASP A 500 -1.44 -20.86 13.12
CA ASP A 500 -0.82 -21.80 14.05
C ASP A 500 0.44 -22.34 13.39
N GLU A 501 1.58 -21.72 13.72
CA GLU A 501 2.87 -22.01 13.10
C GLU A 501 3.32 -23.47 13.32
N THR A 502 2.93 -24.08 14.45
CA THR A 502 3.23 -25.49 14.71
C THR A 502 2.42 -26.41 13.80
N THR A 503 1.13 -26.12 13.65
CA THR A 503 0.27 -26.86 12.72
C THR A 503 0.70 -26.63 11.27
N ALA A 504 1.02 -25.39 10.89
CA ALA A 504 1.53 -25.04 9.57
C ALA A 504 2.84 -25.76 9.25
N ALA A 505 3.81 -25.75 10.17
CA ALA A 505 5.07 -26.45 9.98
C ALA A 505 4.88 -27.97 9.81
N THR A 506 3.95 -28.56 10.58
CA THR A 506 3.60 -29.97 10.43
C THR A 506 3.03 -30.27 9.05
N TRP A 507 2.13 -29.41 8.54
CA TRP A 507 1.56 -29.59 7.20
C TRP A 507 2.61 -29.44 6.10
N LEU A 508 3.52 -28.47 6.22
CA LEU A 508 4.60 -28.28 5.24
C LEU A 508 5.55 -29.49 5.20
N ARG A 509 5.91 -30.08 6.34
CA ARG A 509 6.66 -31.36 6.40
C ARG A 509 5.94 -32.51 5.72
N GLU A 510 4.62 -32.54 5.80
CA GLU A 510 3.77 -33.53 5.13
C GLU A 510 3.59 -33.25 3.63
N GLY A 511 4.20 -32.18 3.08
CA GLY A 511 4.02 -31.75 1.69
C GLY A 511 2.61 -31.21 1.40
N ARG A 512 1.91 -30.73 2.44
CA ARG A 512 0.55 -30.20 2.31
C ARG A 512 0.59 -28.70 2.10
N GLN A 513 -0.31 -28.23 1.23
CA GLN A 513 -0.50 -26.82 0.98
C GLN A 513 -1.12 -26.13 2.20
N ILE A 514 -0.49 -25.05 2.64
CA ILE A 514 -1.02 -24.19 3.72
C ILE A 514 -1.66 -22.91 3.19
N LEU A 515 -1.36 -22.53 1.94
CA LEU A 515 -1.97 -21.41 1.25
C LEU A 515 -3.33 -21.82 0.67
N ARG A 516 -4.31 -20.92 0.67
CA ARG A 516 -5.56 -21.17 -0.06
C ARG A 516 -5.30 -21.25 -1.55
N ASP A 517 -6.10 -22.06 -2.24
CA ASP A 517 -6.15 -22.00 -3.71
C ASP A 517 -6.60 -20.60 -4.14
N ALA A 518 -5.90 -20.04 -5.13
CA ALA A 518 -6.23 -18.76 -5.74
C ALA A 518 -7.66 -18.75 -6.28
#